data_AF-A0A1W1DC05-F1
#
_entry.id   AF-A0A1W1DC05-F1
#
_cell.length_a   1.000
_cell.length_b   1.000
_cell.length_c   1.000
_cell.angle_alpha   90.00
_cell.angle_beta   90.00
_cell.angle_gamma   90.00
#
_symmetry.space_group_name_H-M   'P 1'
#
loop_
_entity.id
_entity.type
_entity.pdbx_description
1 polymer ?
#
loop_
_entity_poly.entity_id
_entity_poly.type
_entity_poly.pdbx_seq_one_letter_code
_entity_poly.pdbx_strand_id
1 'polypeptide(L)'
;MAPRVHNSGHWSIEGANTSQFENHVRAITDMPLGDTTPTHALSAMINIIGETGPTDIALGMPNAHLHLYDKEERADRKLGHINITASSQAELDSSIEKLSAFLPKS
;
A
#
# COMPACT_ATOMS: atom_id res chain seq x y z
N MET A 1 -9.58 0.46 18.68
CA MET A 1 -9.86 -0.70 17.80
C MET A 1 -10.74 -0.24 16.65
N ALA A 2 -10.52 -0.74 15.43
CA ALA A 2 -11.32 -0.38 14.25
C ALA A 2 -12.04 -1.63 13.72
N PRO A 3 -13.39 -1.70 13.72
CA PRO A 3 -14.14 -2.88 13.30
C PRO A 3 -14.36 -2.91 11.77
N ARG A 4 -13.27 -2.79 11.00
CA ARG A 4 -13.28 -2.71 9.53
C ARG A 4 -11.89 -3.01 8.96
N VAL A 5 -11.80 -3.14 7.64
CA VAL A 5 -10.53 -2.99 6.92
C VAL A 5 -9.82 -1.69 7.36
N HIS A 6 -8.51 -1.75 7.53
CA HIS A 6 -7.72 -0.69 8.14
C HIS A 6 -6.55 -0.25 7.28
N ASN A 7 -6.16 1.02 7.39
CA ASN A 7 -5.11 1.60 6.57
C ASN A 7 -3.80 0.80 6.61
N SER A 8 -3.40 0.39 7.82
CA SER A 8 -2.18 -0.40 8.04
C SER A 8 -2.16 -1.78 7.37
N GLY A 9 -3.30 -2.26 6.86
CA GLY A 9 -3.40 -3.53 6.12
C GLY A 9 -3.37 -3.37 4.60
N HIS A 10 -3.26 -2.16 4.06
CA HIS A 10 -3.35 -1.93 2.61
C HIS A 10 -2.22 -2.60 1.81
N TRP A 11 -1.05 -2.81 2.41
CA TRP A 11 0.06 -3.55 1.80
C TRP A 11 -0.33 -4.97 1.37
N SER A 12 -1.36 -5.56 2.01
CA SER A 12 -1.83 -6.92 1.69
C SER A 12 -2.48 -7.05 0.31
N ILE A 13 -2.74 -5.94 -0.40
CA ILE A 13 -3.25 -5.99 -1.78
C ILE A 13 -2.22 -6.66 -2.70
N GLU A 14 -0.94 -6.31 -2.60
CA GLU A 14 0.14 -6.94 -3.38
C GLU A 14 1.04 -7.88 -2.56
N GLY A 15 1.09 -7.70 -1.24
CA GLY A 15 2.03 -8.42 -0.38
C GLY A 15 1.51 -9.73 0.22
N ALA A 16 0.24 -10.09 0.02
CA ALA A 16 -0.34 -11.32 0.57
C ALA A 16 -1.18 -12.06 -0.48
N ASN A 17 -1.28 -13.40 -0.34
CA ASN A 17 -2.11 -14.23 -1.23
C ASN A 17 -3.59 -13.80 -1.21
N THR A 18 -4.09 -13.32 -0.08
CA THR A 18 -5.44 -12.77 0.07
C THR A 18 -5.38 -11.47 0.87
N SER A 19 -5.85 -10.38 0.26
CA SER A 19 -5.86 -9.07 0.91
C SER A 19 -6.88 -8.97 2.03
N GLN A 20 -6.71 -8.01 2.94
CA GLN A 20 -7.71 -7.72 3.98
C GLN A 20 -9.09 -7.40 3.40
N PHE A 21 -9.16 -6.86 2.17
CA PHE A 21 -10.41 -6.50 1.52
C PHE A 21 -11.14 -7.73 1.02
N GLU A 22 -10.43 -8.63 0.32
CA GLU A 22 -11.01 -9.89 -0.13
C GLU A 22 -11.46 -10.74 1.06
N ASN A 23 -10.62 -10.88 2.08
CA ASN A 23 -10.99 -11.65 3.26
C ASN A 23 -12.12 -11.00 4.06
N HIS A 24 -12.24 -9.67 4.06
CA HIS A 24 -13.41 -9.01 4.64
C HIS A 24 -14.70 -9.36 3.87
N VAL A 25 -14.67 -9.33 2.54
CA VAL A 25 -15.81 -9.75 1.71
C VAL A 25 -16.16 -11.21 1.95
N ARG A 26 -15.17 -12.12 1.89
CA ARG A 26 -15.38 -13.56 2.12
C ARG A 26 -16.01 -13.83 3.48
N ALA A 27 -15.56 -13.12 4.52
CA ALA A 27 -16.12 -13.24 5.86
C ALA A 27 -17.59 -12.79 5.97
N ILE A 28 -17.98 -11.70 5.30
CA ILE A 28 -19.39 -11.21 5.36
C ILE A 28 -20.33 -11.97 4.42
N THR A 29 -19.79 -12.76 3.49
CA THR A 29 -20.56 -13.59 2.55
C THR A 29 -20.46 -15.09 2.85
N ASP A 30 -20.01 -15.47 4.05
CA ASP A 30 -19.87 -16.88 4.49
C ASP A 30 -19.02 -17.77 3.55
N MET A 31 -18.06 -17.19 2.85
CA MET A 31 -17.11 -17.93 2.03
C MET A 31 -15.93 -18.41 2.89
N PRO A 32 -15.27 -19.54 2.54
CA PRO A 32 -14.02 -19.92 3.19
C PRO A 32 -13.01 -18.78 3.11
N LEU A 33 -12.28 -18.50 4.20
CA LEU A 33 -11.24 -17.47 4.17
C LEU A 33 -10.10 -17.86 3.23
N GLY A 34 -9.47 -16.86 2.62
CA GLY A 34 -8.29 -17.04 1.78
C GLY A 34 -7.00 -17.06 2.59
N ASP A 35 -5.99 -17.72 2.03
CA ASP A 35 -4.64 -17.81 2.58
C ASP A 35 -3.99 -16.41 2.70
N THR A 36 -3.41 -16.12 3.86
CA THR A 36 -2.78 -14.84 4.16
C THR A 36 -1.25 -14.91 4.08
N THR A 37 -0.69 -16.01 3.57
CA THR A 37 0.76 -16.14 3.37
C THR A 37 1.29 -14.96 2.54
N PRO A 38 2.38 -14.31 3.00
CA PRO A 38 3.02 -13.24 2.23
C PRO A 38 3.53 -13.75 0.87
N THR A 39 3.32 -12.97 -0.18
CA THR A 39 3.77 -13.27 -1.56
C THR A 39 5.23 -12.86 -1.80
N HIS A 40 5.74 -11.96 -0.96
CA HIS A 40 7.10 -11.42 -1.04
C HIS A 40 7.76 -11.47 0.33
N ALA A 41 9.10 -11.44 0.35
CA ALA A 41 9.86 -11.46 1.60
C ALA A 41 9.53 -10.25 2.47
N LEU A 42 9.34 -9.09 1.86
CA LEU A 42 9.00 -7.84 2.52
C LEU A 42 7.96 -7.06 1.71
N SER A 43 7.17 -6.25 2.42
CA SER A 43 6.28 -5.26 1.83
C SER A 43 6.21 -4.02 2.71
N ALA A 44 6.08 -2.84 2.09
CA ALA A 44 5.84 -1.58 2.77
C ALA A 44 4.68 -0.82 2.11
N MET A 45 4.16 0.17 2.82
CA MET A 45 3.12 1.06 2.31
C MET A 45 3.42 2.50 2.73
N ILE A 46 3.39 3.41 1.75
CA ILE A 46 3.54 4.85 1.94
C ILE A 46 2.20 5.51 1.64
N ASN A 47 1.67 6.31 2.55
CA ASN A 47 0.45 7.09 2.28
C ASN A 47 0.79 8.31 1.42
N ILE A 48 -0.09 8.67 0.49
CA ILE A 48 -0.05 9.94 -0.24
C ILE A 48 -1.00 10.90 0.47
N ILE A 49 -0.46 11.98 1.06
CA ILE A 49 -1.19 12.93 1.92
C ILE A 49 -1.02 14.35 1.38
N GLY A 50 -2.12 15.10 1.31
CA GLY A 50 -2.10 16.52 0.98
C GLY A 50 -2.08 16.77 -0.53
N GLU A 51 -1.02 16.30 -1.17
CA GLU A 51 -0.69 16.48 -2.59
C GLU A 51 -0.33 15.12 -3.20
N THR A 52 -0.61 14.95 -4.49
CA THR A 52 -0.44 13.67 -5.20
C THR A 52 1.02 13.31 -5.38
N GLY A 53 1.92 14.29 -5.46
CA GLY A 53 3.36 14.08 -5.63
C GLY A 53 3.76 13.57 -7.02
N PRO A 54 5.05 13.27 -7.23
CA PRO A 54 5.61 12.85 -8.52
C PRO A 54 5.32 11.37 -8.82
N THR A 55 4.07 11.06 -9.14
CA THR A 55 3.58 9.67 -9.34
C THR A 55 4.32 8.88 -10.41
N ASP A 56 4.88 9.55 -11.42
CA ASP A 56 5.69 8.92 -12.47
C ASP A 56 6.90 8.14 -11.91
N ILE A 57 7.47 8.56 -10.77
CA ILE A 57 8.56 7.83 -10.11
C ILE A 57 8.08 6.45 -9.66
N ALA A 58 6.92 6.38 -8.99
CA ALA A 58 6.33 5.13 -8.55
C ALA A 58 5.90 4.26 -9.73
N LEU A 59 5.29 4.86 -10.76
CA LEU A 59 4.88 4.16 -11.98
C LEU A 59 6.06 3.59 -12.78
N GLY A 60 7.24 4.21 -12.69
CA GLY A 60 8.47 3.72 -13.30
C GLY A 60 9.17 2.60 -12.53
N MET A 61 8.74 2.28 -11.31
CA MET A 61 9.35 1.26 -10.46
C MET A 61 8.58 -0.07 -10.57
N PRO A 62 9.23 -1.18 -10.96
CA PRO A 62 8.54 -2.46 -11.18
C PRO A 62 7.96 -3.08 -9.90
N ASN A 63 8.46 -2.67 -8.73
CA ASN A 63 8.05 -3.18 -7.42
C ASN A 63 7.24 -2.17 -6.60
N ALA A 64 6.79 -1.07 -7.21
CA ALA A 64 5.92 -0.09 -6.58
C ALA A 64 4.55 -0.05 -7.26
N HIS A 65 3.50 -0.02 -6.46
CA HIS A 65 2.11 -0.13 -6.90
C HIS A 65 1.34 1.08 -6.40
N LEU A 66 1.02 2.00 -7.32
CA LEU A 66 0.31 3.23 -7.03
C LEU A 66 -1.21 2.99 -6.96
N HIS A 67 -1.82 3.45 -5.87
CA HIS A 67 -3.27 3.37 -5.62
C HIS A 67 -3.83 4.74 -5.27
N LEU A 68 -4.41 5.44 -6.25
CA LEU A 68 -5.09 6.72 -6.06
C LEU A 68 -6.59 6.52 -5.80
N TYR A 69 -7.16 7.33 -4.92
CA TYR A 69 -8.59 7.23 -4.53
C TYR A 69 -9.50 8.19 -5.28
N ASP A 70 -9.01 8.81 -6.36
CA ASP A 70 -9.75 9.81 -7.14
C ASP A 70 -10.32 10.94 -6.25
N LYS A 71 -9.43 11.56 -5.46
CA LYS A 71 -9.76 12.63 -4.52
C LYS A 71 -8.98 13.87 -4.88
N GLU A 72 -9.65 15.02 -4.90
CA GLU A 72 -8.99 16.32 -5.03
C GLU A 72 -8.00 16.58 -3.89
N GLU A 73 -6.89 17.24 -4.23
CA GLU A 73 -5.84 17.63 -3.31
C GLU A 73 -6.34 18.61 -2.25
N ARG A 74 -5.92 18.39 -1.00
CA ARG A 74 -6.27 19.22 0.15
C ARG A 74 -5.36 18.86 1.31
N ALA A 75 -4.88 19.85 2.06
CA ALA A 75 -4.07 19.64 3.26
C ALA A 75 -4.61 18.52 4.15
N ASP A 76 -3.71 17.64 4.62
CA ASP A 76 -3.97 16.47 5.46
C ASP A 76 -4.95 15.43 4.89
N ARG A 77 -5.39 15.57 3.62
CA ARG A 77 -6.27 14.60 2.99
C ARG A 77 -5.45 13.42 2.49
N LYS A 78 -5.87 12.21 2.83
CA LYS A 78 -5.36 11.00 2.22
C LYS A 78 -5.89 10.85 0.79
N LEU A 79 -4.98 10.97 -0.19
CA LEU A 79 -5.28 10.91 -1.62
C LEU A 79 -5.06 9.52 -2.20
N GLY A 80 -4.17 8.74 -1.60
CA GLY A 80 -3.81 7.41 -2.08
C GLY A 80 -2.80 6.73 -1.20
N HIS A 81 -2.16 5.71 -1.75
CA HIS A 81 -1.01 5.04 -1.16
C HIS A 81 -0.17 4.37 -2.26
N ILE A 82 1.07 4.06 -1.91
CA ILE A 82 1.98 3.26 -2.74
C ILE A 82 2.33 2.02 -1.93
N ASN A 83 2.08 0.84 -2.48
CA ASN A 83 2.57 -0.41 -1.91
C ASN A 83 3.91 -0.76 -2.58
N ILE A 84 4.89 -1.21 -1.80
CA ILE A 84 6.21 -1.61 -2.28
C ILE A 84 6.39 -3.07 -1.90
N THR A 85 6.79 -3.91 -2.86
CA THR A 85 7.21 -5.30 -2.60
C THR A 85 8.73 -5.41 -2.73
N ALA A 86 9.35 -6.30 -1.97
CA ALA A 86 10.80 -6.49 -2.03
C ALA A 86 11.20 -7.91 -1.62
N SER A 87 12.33 -8.36 -2.17
CA SER A 87 12.96 -9.65 -1.85
C SER A 87 14.00 -9.52 -0.74
N SER A 88 14.39 -8.30 -0.36
CA SER A 88 15.37 -8.04 0.70
C SER A 88 15.18 -6.66 1.34
N GLN A 89 15.72 -6.47 2.54
CA GLN A 89 15.66 -5.18 3.24
C GLN A 89 16.36 -4.08 2.43
N ALA A 90 17.52 -4.37 1.82
CA ALA A 90 18.27 -3.41 1.02
C ALA A 90 17.49 -2.93 -0.21
N GLU A 91 16.75 -3.82 -0.88
CA GLU A 91 15.87 -3.46 -2.00
C GLU A 91 14.70 -2.59 -1.54
N LEU A 92 14.10 -2.92 -0.39
CA LEU A 92 13.02 -2.15 0.20
C LEU A 92 13.48 -0.73 0.55
N ASP A 93 14.61 -0.60 1.23
CA ASP A 93 15.19 0.68 1.64
C ASP A 93 15.52 1.55 0.42
N SER A 94 16.14 0.95 -0.62
CA SER A 94 16.42 1.66 -1.88
C SER A 94 15.14 2.14 -2.59
N SER A 95 14.07 1.37 -2.51
CA SER A 95 12.77 1.73 -3.09
C SER A 95 12.11 2.88 -2.31
N ILE A 96 12.17 2.84 -0.98
CA ILE A 96 11.67 3.91 -0.11
C ILE A 96 12.45 5.21 -0.33
N GLU A 97 13.77 5.13 -0.49
CA GLU A 97 14.63 6.30 -0.75
C GLU A 97 14.25 7.00 -2.07
N LYS A 98 14.01 6.23 -3.15
CA LYS A 98 13.52 6.76 -4.43
C LYS A 98 12.15 7.43 -4.31
N LEU A 99 11.33 7.00 -3.35
CA LEU A 99 10.01 7.54 -3.06
C LEU A 99 10.02 8.56 -1.90
N SER A 100 11.19 9.09 -1.52
CA SER A 100 11.33 10.06 -0.42
C SER A 100 10.48 11.31 -0.58
N ALA A 101 10.13 11.70 -1.81
CA ALA A 101 9.23 12.82 -2.08
C ALA A 101 7.80 12.63 -1.51
N PHE A 102 7.39 11.40 -1.23
CA PHE A 102 6.08 11.06 -0.63
C PHE A 102 6.14 10.91 0.89
N LEU A 103 7.33 10.91 1.49
CA LEU A 103 7.49 10.78 2.93
C LEU A 103 7.19 12.10 3.64
N PRO A 104 6.71 12.05 4.90
CA PRO A 104 6.54 13.26 5.71
C PRO A 104 7.87 14.03 5.78
N LYS A 105 7.82 15.34 5.53
CA LYS A 105 8.96 16.22 5.77
C LYS A 105 9.14 16.37 7.28
N SER A 106 10.31 15.96 7.79
CA SER A 106 10.72 16.14 9.18
C SER A 106 10.83 17.61 9.57
#